data_AF-A0A7V9JP08-F1
#
_entry.id   AF-A0A7V9JP08-F1
#
_cell.length_a   1.000
_cell.length_b   1.000
_cell.length_c   1.000
_cell.angle_alpha   90.00
_cell.angle_beta   90.00
_cell.angle_gamma   90.00
#
_symmetry.space_group_name_H-M   'P 1'
#
loop_
_entity.id
_entity.type
_entity.pdbx_description
1 polymer ?
#
loop_
_entity_poly.entity_id
_entity_poly.type
_entity_poly.pdbx_seq_one_letter_code
_entity_poly.pdbx_strand_id
1 'polypeptide(L)'
;MHDDDGYFAERVAARYDESGEIAGMFDPDVVEPVVDLLVELAGSGRALELGIGTGRIALPLVRRGVPMHGIELSKAMAARLRAKPGGEDIGVTIGDFAKMAVDGAFS
;
A
#
# COMPACT_ATOMS: atom_id res chain seq x y z
N MET A 1 2.07 -26.58 -3.46
CA MET A 1 1.67 -25.72 -2.33
C MET A 1 1.36 -24.38 -2.93
N HIS A 2 0.11 -23.91 -2.83
CA HIS A 2 -0.16 -22.50 -3.11
C HIS A 2 0.49 -21.72 -1.98
N ASP A 3 1.41 -20.82 -2.32
CA ASP A 3 2.03 -19.92 -1.37
C ASP A 3 0.94 -19.10 -0.68
N ASP A 4 1.04 -18.88 0.63
CA ASP A 4 0.07 -18.06 1.39
C ASP A 4 -0.01 -16.63 0.84
N ASP A 5 1.02 -16.21 0.09
CA ASP A 5 1.16 -14.89 -0.55
C ASP A 5 0.33 -14.74 -1.86
N GLY A 6 -0.32 -15.79 -2.34
CA GLY A 6 -1.14 -15.73 -3.55
C GLY A 6 -0.34 -15.45 -4.83
N TYR A 7 -0.92 -14.68 -5.77
CA TYR A 7 -0.28 -14.39 -7.07
C TYR A 7 0.96 -13.49 -6.94
N PHE A 8 0.95 -12.56 -5.99
CA PHE A 8 1.99 -11.55 -5.79
C PHE A 8 3.10 -12.01 -4.84
N ALA A 9 3.47 -13.29 -4.89
CA ALA A 9 4.59 -13.84 -4.14
C ALA A 9 5.94 -13.23 -4.57
N GLU A 10 7.02 -13.62 -3.89
CA GLU A 10 8.36 -13.02 -3.98
C GLU A 10 8.85 -12.72 -5.40
N ARG A 11 8.65 -13.63 -6.36
CA ARG A 11 9.08 -13.42 -7.76
C ARG A 11 8.44 -12.19 -8.41
N VAL A 12 7.16 -11.95 -8.14
CA VAL A 12 6.43 -10.80 -8.70
C VAL A 12 6.78 -9.56 -7.89
N ALA A 13 6.73 -9.66 -6.57
CA ALA A 13 7.04 -8.57 -5.65
C ALA A 13 8.42 -7.96 -5.96
N ALA A 14 9.44 -8.79 -6.22
CA ALA A 14 10.82 -8.37 -6.50
C ALA A 14 10.99 -7.40 -7.66
N ARG A 15 10.02 -7.35 -8.57
CA ARG A 15 10.10 -6.53 -9.76
C ARG A 15 8.92 -5.58 -9.89
N TYR A 16 8.00 -5.58 -8.92
CA TYR A 16 6.70 -4.94 -9.07
C TYR A 16 6.83 -3.46 -9.45
N ASP A 17 7.66 -2.72 -8.70
CA ASP A 17 7.90 -1.29 -8.90
C ASP A 17 8.71 -0.99 -10.18
N GLU A 18 9.48 -1.97 -10.66
CA GLU A 18 10.41 -1.82 -11.80
C GLU A 18 9.84 -2.38 -13.11
N SER A 19 8.73 -3.12 -13.03
CA SER A 19 8.22 -3.91 -14.15
C SER A 19 7.41 -3.06 -15.14
N GLY A 20 7.97 -2.92 -16.36
CA GLY A 20 7.29 -2.58 -17.62
C GLY A 20 6.00 -1.78 -17.49
N GLU A 21 4.86 -2.44 -17.75
CA GLU A 21 3.52 -1.83 -17.81
C GLU A 21 3.10 -1.05 -16.56
N ILE A 22 3.69 -1.37 -15.39
CA ILE A 22 3.34 -0.78 -14.10
C ILE A 22 4.29 0.37 -13.73
N ALA A 23 5.49 0.43 -14.29
CA ALA A 23 6.49 1.44 -13.94
C ALA A 23 5.98 2.87 -14.16
N GLY A 24 5.24 3.11 -15.24
CA GLY A 24 4.60 4.41 -15.50
C GLY A 24 3.52 4.79 -14.49
N MET A 25 2.96 3.83 -13.75
CA MET A 25 1.98 4.11 -12.69
C MET A 25 2.62 4.67 -11.41
N PHE A 26 3.95 4.61 -11.29
CA PHE A 26 4.71 5.23 -10.21
C PHE A 26 5.22 6.64 -10.57
N ASP A 27 4.95 7.10 -11.79
CA ASP A 27 5.26 8.47 -12.19
C ASP A 27 4.54 9.47 -11.26
N PRO A 28 5.24 10.47 -10.70
CA PRO A 28 4.63 11.50 -9.89
C PRO A 28 3.42 12.16 -10.54
N ASP A 29 3.43 12.40 -11.86
CA ASP A 29 2.31 13.03 -12.57
C ASP A 29 1.05 12.16 -12.58
N VAL A 30 1.20 10.84 -12.36
CA VAL A 30 0.09 9.88 -12.21
C VAL A 30 -0.32 9.72 -10.76
N VAL A 31 0.65 9.73 -9.83
CA VAL A 31 0.41 9.46 -8.40
C VAL A 31 -0.09 10.70 -7.66
N GLU A 32 0.50 11.87 -7.90
CA GLU A 32 0.20 13.10 -7.15
C GLU A 32 -1.28 13.51 -7.23
N PRO A 33 -1.96 13.48 -8.40
CA PRO A 33 -3.38 13.82 -8.45
C PRO A 33 -4.27 12.91 -7.57
N VAL A 34 -3.92 11.62 -7.47
CA VAL A 34 -4.63 10.67 -6.60
C VAL A 34 -4.37 10.99 -5.14
N VAL A 35 -3.11 11.28 -4.80
CA VAL A 35 -2.70 11.62 -3.43
C VAL A 35 -3.36 12.91 -2.97
N ASP A 36 -3.38 13.95 -3.79
CA ASP A 36 -3.99 15.24 -3.45
C ASP A 36 -5.49 15.08 -3.13
N LEU A 37 -6.23 14.33 -3.98
CA LEU A 37 -7.63 14.01 -3.70
C LEU A 37 -7.80 13.22 -2.39
N LEU A 38 -6.98 12.21 -2.15
CA LEU A 38 -7.10 11.37 -0.96
C LEU A 38 -6.72 12.11 0.33
N VAL A 39 -5.80 13.08 0.28
CA VAL A 39 -5.50 13.98 1.40
C VAL A 39 -6.74 14.78 1.78
N GLU A 40 -7.44 15.36 0.81
CA GLU A 40 -8.67 16.12 1.06
C GLU A 40 -9.78 15.25 1.66
N LEU A 41 -9.95 14.03 1.14
CA LEU A 41 -10.96 13.08 1.62
C LEU A 41 -10.65 12.55 3.02
N ALA A 42 -9.36 12.28 3.31
CA ALA A 42 -8.94 11.85 4.64
C ALA A 42 -9.16 12.94 5.69
N GLY A 43 -8.98 14.22 5.32
CA GLY A 43 -9.12 15.35 6.24
C GLY A 43 -8.20 15.19 7.46
N SER A 44 -8.77 15.12 8.66
CA SER A 44 -8.03 14.84 9.90
C SER A 44 -8.06 13.37 10.32
N GLY A 45 -8.69 12.51 9.53
CA GLY A 45 -8.82 11.08 9.78
C GLY A 45 -7.65 10.27 9.28
N ARG A 46 -7.74 8.95 9.51
CA ARG A 46 -6.78 7.96 9.01
C ARG A 46 -7.39 7.21 7.81
N ALA A 47 -6.56 6.77 6.88
CA ALA A 47 -7.01 6.03 5.70
C ALA A 47 -6.61 4.54 5.78
N LEU A 48 -7.44 3.71 5.14
CA LEU A 48 -7.22 2.27 4.96
C LEU A 48 -7.00 1.96 3.48
N GLU A 49 -5.85 1.38 3.13
CA GLU A 49 -5.62 0.87 1.78
C GLU A 49 -5.83 -0.64 1.71
N LEU A 50 -6.75 -1.09 0.85
CA LEU A 50 -7.02 -2.50 0.59
C LEU A 50 -6.12 -2.97 -0.56
N GLY A 51 -5.26 -3.94 -0.29
CA GLY A 51 -4.20 -4.33 -1.23
C GLY A 51 -3.09 -3.28 -1.28
N ILE A 52 -2.56 -2.91 -0.11
CA ILE A 52 -1.55 -1.83 0.01
C ILE A 52 -0.26 -2.13 -0.76
N GLY A 53 0.02 -3.40 -1.07
CA GLY A 53 1.12 -3.80 -1.94
C GLY A 53 2.47 -3.26 -1.47
N THR A 54 3.20 -2.63 -2.40
CA THR A 54 4.49 -1.97 -2.13
C THR A 54 4.34 -0.50 -1.71
N GLY A 55 3.11 -0.03 -1.46
CA GLY A 55 2.78 1.31 -0.96
C GLY A 55 2.91 2.44 -1.98
N ARG A 56 2.52 2.18 -3.24
CA ARG A 56 2.53 3.21 -4.30
C ARG A 56 1.76 4.47 -3.92
N ILE A 57 0.64 4.31 -3.19
CA ILE A 57 -0.21 5.42 -2.72
C ILE A 57 -0.01 5.71 -1.23
N ALA A 58 0.03 4.68 -0.37
CA ALA A 58 0.24 4.87 1.07
C ALA A 58 1.50 5.67 1.44
N LEU A 59 2.65 5.42 0.80
CA LEU A 59 3.90 6.13 1.13
C LEU A 59 3.81 7.63 0.84
N PRO A 60 3.36 8.09 -0.34
CA PRO A 60 3.04 9.49 -0.56
C PRO A 60 2.05 10.10 0.45
N LEU A 61 1.00 9.37 0.83
CA LEU A 61 0.00 9.84 1.80
C LEU A 61 0.61 10.06 3.18
N VAL A 62 1.43 9.12 3.67
CA VAL A 62 2.18 9.28 4.92
C VAL A 62 3.12 10.48 4.86
N ARG A 63 3.80 10.71 3.72
CA ARG A 63 4.63 11.92 3.54
C ARG A 63 3.84 13.22 3.58
N ARG A 64 2.54 13.19 3.22
CA ARG A 64 1.61 14.31 3.35
C ARG A 64 0.97 14.40 4.74
N GLY A 65 1.35 13.52 5.68
CA GLY A 65 0.87 13.51 7.05
C GLY A 65 -0.44 12.76 7.28
N VAL A 66 -0.93 12.00 6.29
CA VAL A 66 -2.13 11.17 6.45
C VAL A 66 -1.74 9.86 7.15
N PRO A 67 -2.30 9.54 8.33
CA PRO A 67 -2.05 8.27 8.99
C PRO A 67 -2.64 7.12 8.16
N MET A 68 -1.82 6.11 7.86
CA MET A 68 -2.21 4.98 7.00
C MET A 68 -2.17 3.64 7.76
N HIS A 69 -3.14 2.79 7.45
CA HIS A 69 -3.06 1.35 7.67
C HIS A 69 -3.36 0.62 6.36
N GLY A 70 -2.78 -0.55 6.15
CA GLY A 70 -3.03 -1.37 4.96
C GLY A 70 -3.45 -2.79 5.28
N ILE A 71 -4.19 -3.40 4.36
CA ILE A 71 -4.34 -4.86 4.30
C ILE A 71 -3.60 -5.35 3.06
N GLU A 72 -2.74 -6.34 3.21
CA GLU A 72 -2.05 -6.97 2.08
C GLU A 72 -2.02 -8.48 2.26
N LEU A 73 -2.31 -9.22 1.19
CA LEU A 73 -2.25 -10.67 1.23
C LEU A 73 -0.80 -11.16 1.19
N SER A 74 0.02 -10.58 0.32
CA SER A 74 1.41 -10.97 0.09
C SER A 74 2.37 -10.40 1.13
N LYS A 75 2.97 -11.30 1.93
CA LYS A 75 4.06 -10.93 2.84
C LYS A 75 5.25 -10.36 2.09
N ALA A 76 5.56 -10.87 0.90
CA ALA A 76 6.62 -10.35 0.05
C ALA A 76 6.39 -8.90 -0.41
N MET A 77 5.15 -8.54 -0.75
CA MET A 77 4.80 -7.15 -1.11
C MET A 77 4.90 -6.23 0.11
N ALA A 78 4.32 -6.64 1.24
CA ALA A 78 4.38 -5.89 2.50
C ALA A 78 5.82 -5.70 3.02
N ALA A 79 6.70 -6.68 2.81
CA ALA A 79 8.11 -6.55 3.17
C ALA A 79 8.82 -5.45 2.37
N ARG A 80 8.47 -5.29 1.09
CA ARG A 80 9.01 -4.21 0.24
C ARG A 80 8.49 -2.84 0.62
N LEU A 81 7.22 -2.75 0.98
CA LEU A 81 6.66 -1.54 1.58
C LEU A 81 7.49 -1.11 2.80
N ARG A 82 7.68 -2.03 3.76
CA ARG A 82 8.42 -1.75 5.00
C ARG A 82 9.90 -1.39 4.80
N ALA A 83 10.49 -1.80 3.69
CA ALA A 83 11.89 -1.49 3.36
C ALA A 83 12.06 -0.07 2.76
N LYS A 84 10.96 0.59 2.37
CA LYS A 84 10.99 1.95 1.80
C LYS A 84 10.90 3.00 2.91
N PRO A 85 11.51 4.20 2.72
CA PRO A 85 11.43 5.27 3.71
C PRO A 85 9.99 5.64 4.10
N GLY A 86 9.69 5.60 5.40
CA GLY A 86 8.37 5.85 5.96
C GLY A 86 7.41 4.65 5.89
N GLY A 87 7.85 3.52 5.34
CA GLY A 87 7.07 2.29 5.28
C GLY A 87 7.09 1.51 6.60
N GLU A 88 8.10 1.72 7.43
CA GLU A 88 8.22 1.16 8.77
C GLU A 88 7.13 1.65 9.73
N ASP A 89 6.62 2.87 9.48
CA ASP A 89 5.58 3.51 10.30
C ASP A 89 4.15 3.12 9.88
N ILE A 90 4.01 2.38 8.76
CA ILE A 90 2.71 1.96 8.24
C ILE A 90 2.32 0.61 8.86
N GLY A 91 1.20 0.62 9.59
CA GLY A 91 0.56 -0.61 10.05
C GLY A 91 0.06 -1.43 8.86
N VAL A 92 0.42 -2.72 8.81
CA VAL A 92 -0.06 -3.64 7.75
C VAL A 92 -0.60 -4.92 8.37
N THR A 93 -1.88 -5.20 8.12
CA THR A 93 -2.52 -6.48 8.42
C THR A 93 -2.28 -7.43 7.26
N ILE A 94 -1.69 -8.60 7.53
CA ILE A 94 -1.49 -9.62 6.50
C ILE A 94 -2.75 -10.48 6.37
N GLY A 95 -3.39 -10.47 5.20
CA GLY A 95 -4.55 -11.30 4.92
C GLY A 95 -5.40 -10.85 3.73
N ASP A 96 -6.45 -11.62 3.47
CA ASP A 96 -7.45 -11.35 2.43
C ASP A 96 -8.39 -10.22 2.90
N PHE A 97 -8.32 -9.06 2.25
CA PHE A 97 -9.17 -7.90 2.60
C PHE A 97 -10.67 -8.19 2.47
N ALA A 98 -11.08 -9.23 1.73
CA ALA A 98 -12.48 -9.62 1.63
C ALA A 98 -12.99 -10.33 2.90
N LYS A 99 -12.09 -10.71 3.82
CA LYS A 99 -12.40 -11.50 5.02
C LYS A 99 -11.85 -10.88 6.30
N MET A 100 -10.92 -9.93 6.19
CA MET A 100 -10.25 -9.30 7.32
C MET A 100 -11.01 -8.07 7.80
N ALA A 101 -10.95 -7.84 9.11
CA ALA A 101 -11.36 -6.59 9.75
C ALA A 101 -10.14 -5.94 10.39
N VAL A 102 -10.10 -4.61 10.40
CA VAL A 102 -9.06 -3.82 11.08
C VAL A 102 -9.74 -2.88 12.05
N ASP A 103 -9.26 -2.88 13.30
CA ASP A 103 -9.86 -2.09 14.36
C ASP A 103 -9.66 -0.58 14.15
N GLY A 104 -10.74 0.17 14.40
CA GLY A 104 -10.81 1.64 14.41
C GLY A 104 -11.59 2.23 13.23
N ALA A 105 -11.70 3.56 13.20
CA ALA A 105 -12.45 4.29 12.17
C ALA A 105 -11.53 4.80 11.07
N PHE A 106 -12.01 4.82 9.83
CA PHE A 106 -11.28 5.33 8.67
C PHE A 106 -12.14 6.36 7.94
N SER A 107 -11.49 7.27 7.22
CA SER A 107 -12.13 8.32 6.43
C SER A 107 -12.21 7.97 4.96
#